data_AF-A0A9E4BYH3-F1
#
_entry.id   AF-A0A9E4BYH3-F1
#
_cell.length_a   1.000
_cell.length_b   1.000
_cell.length_c   1.000
_cell.angle_alpha   90.00
_cell.angle_beta   90.00
_cell.angle_gamma   90.00
#
_symmetry.space_group_name_H-M   'P 1'
#
loop_
_entity.id
_entity.type
_entity.pdbx_description
1 polymer ?
#
loop_
_entity_poly.entity_id
_entity_poly.type
_entity_poly.pdbx_seq_one_letter_code
_entity_poly.pdbx_strand_id
1 'polypeptide(L)'
;MAQVNIVRHNPIAIFSNPTEVIITDDNGHVVRLVEPYANDVGSEWFGTIENLNKGLEICGVHWSDVYKTDVLWTTPSADRDECDQRKNDFNACYGAMIAAVTGGPMRSNRMARFTHPEGFPDPAALFEVQIKACAGETVSISGGTIDYGTWVDHQPSGASVMHQRDGEMITTLGDDLAEEMRFVLEEQYAKPFAEQGVDFKKQTVFMEILVAVDDDPDKTWQRIETTRQVFAEYYGDDRPAGLIYPVSRIPNLDGIIEPQPRVVSGEVEIVRSGQIEDGFSTWAGLRHHGVREVHVSAVGGSDAGQQLDTLDARIKEAGGAGLKEDGVFNNAYIVAGADSAQNRAGLVAFNESFSAYYAGTAPAGRTAQFIGGIQQQGHQSGISTRAIFAE
;
A
#
# COMPACT_ATOMS: atom_id res chain seq x y z
N MET A 1 16.32 -7.87 24.68
CA MET A 1 14.92 -7.51 24.92
C MET A 1 14.58 -6.48 23.89
N ALA A 2 13.71 -6.87 22.98
CA ALA A 2 13.29 -6.04 21.89
C ALA A 2 12.62 -4.74 22.38
N GLN A 3 12.74 -3.69 21.58
CA GLN A 3 12.14 -2.38 21.82
C GLN A 3 11.66 -1.82 20.49
N VAL A 4 10.48 -1.21 20.51
CA VAL A 4 9.89 -0.52 19.36
C VAL A 4 9.56 0.91 19.79
N ASN A 5 10.10 1.89 19.07
CA ASN A 5 9.79 3.30 19.29
C ASN A 5 9.20 3.89 18.00
N ILE A 6 7.95 4.33 18.05
CA ILE A 6 7.28 5.01 16.94
C ILE A 6 7.37 6.51 17.15
N VAL A 7 8.15 7.20 16.32
CA VAL A 7 8.35 8.65 16.33
C VAL A 7 7.58 9.24 15.16
N ARG A 8 6.67 10.17 15.43
CA ARG A 8 5.91 10.84 14.37
C ARG A 8 6.23 12.33 14.39
N HIS A 9 6.79 12.82 13.29
CA HIS A 9 7.29 14.18 13.16
C HIS A 9 6.19 15.10 12.63
N ASN A 10 6.20 16.36 13.10
CA ASN A 10 5.25 17.41 12.72
C ASN A 10 3.78 16.94 12.68
N PRO A 11 3.27 16.29 13.75
CA PRO A 11 1.94 15.72 13.68
C PRO A 11 0.86 16.80 13.69
N ILE A 12 -0.15 16.61 12.84
CA ILE A 12 -1.42 17.33 12.88
C ILE A 12 -2.58 16.33 13.02
N ALA A 13 -3.82 16.83 13.06
CA ALA A 13 -5.02 16.03 13.36
C ALA A 13 -5.29 14.85 12.39
N ILE A 14 -4.65 14.83 11.23
CA ILE A 14 -4.78 13.77 10.21
C ILE A 14 -3.44 13.35 9.61
N PHE A 15 -2.32 14.02 9.92
CA PHE A 15 -1.02 13.71 9.31
C PHE A 15 0.10 13.63 10.34
N SER A 16 1.13 12.91 9.97
CA SER A 16 2.49 13.11 10.47
C SER A 16 3.42 13.01 9.27
N ASN A 17 4.48 13.81 9.25
CA ASN A 17 5.44 13.79 8.17
C ASN A 17 6.84 14.17 8.65
N PRO A 18 7.81 13.23 8.62
CA PRO A 18 7.66 11.78 8.42
C PRO A 18 7.13 11.03 9.66
N THR A 19 6.84 9.73 9.54
CA THR A 19 6.79 8.80 10.69
C THR A 19 7.92 7.79 10.57
N GLU A 20 8.53 7.50 11.71
CA GLU A 20 9.70 6.67 11.88
C GLU A 20 9.41 5.58 12.93
N VAL A 21 9.86 4.35 12.66
CA VAL A 21 9.88 3.26 13.63
C VAL A 21 11.32 2.83 13.85
N ILE A 22 11.78 2.94 15.10
CA ILE A 22 13.08 2.44 15.54
C ILE A 22 12.85 1.13 16.27
N ILE A 23 13.36 0.05 15.68
CA ILE A 23 13.28 -1.30 16.22
C ILE A 23 14.67 -1.68 16.72
N THR A 24 14.78 -2.06 17.98
CA THR A 24 15.92 -2.83 18.50
C THR A 24 15.41 -4.23 18.75
N ASP A 25 15.93 -5.23 18.06
CA ASP A 25 15.47 -6.62 18.23
C ASP A 25 16.19 -7.33 19.39
N ASP A 26 15.83 -8.58 19.67
CA ASP A 26 16.47 -9.37 20.73
C ASP A 26 17.94 -9.70 20.48
N ASN A 27 18.40 -9.64 19.24
CA ASN A 27 19.81 -9.80 18.87
C ASN A 27 20.59 -8.47 19.03
N GLY A 28 19.91 -7.38 19.35
CA GLY A 28 20.48 -6.04 19.46
C GLY A 28 20.65 -5.34 18.11
N HIS A 29 20.09 -5.87 17.03
CA HIS A 29 20.10 -5.20 15.74
C HIS A 29 19.13 -4.01 15.77
N VAL A 30 19.59 -2.88 15.23
CA VAL A 30 18.79 -1.67 15.13
C VAL A 30 18.37 -1.46 13.68
N VAL A 31 17.06 -1.42 13.47
CA VAL A 31 16.42 -1.14 12.19
C VAL A 31 15.58 0.12 12.32
N ARG A 32 15.67 0.98 11.30
CA ARG A 32 14.88 2.20 11.17
C ARG A 32 14.01 2.10 9.94
N LEU A 33 12.69 2.16 10.13
CA LEU A 33 11.70 2.23 9.06
C LEU A 33 11.15 3.66 8.98
N VAL A 34 11.06 4.21 7.77
CA VAL A 34 10.62 5.59 7.55
C VAL A 34 9.61 5.64 6.41
N GLU A 35 8.48 6.32 6.59
CA GLU A 35 7.57 6.66 5.49
C GLU A 35 7.35 8.18 5.47
N PRO A 36 8.10 8.93 4.62
CA PRO A 36 7.87 10.36 4.42
C PRO A 36 6.77 10.59 3.37
N TYR A 37 6.14 11.75 3.46
CA TYR A 37 5.00 12.16 2.64
C TYR A 37 5.24 13.52 1.98
N ALA A 38 4.64 13.79 0.83
CA ALA A 38 4.67 15.11 0.21
C ALA A 38 3.26 15.55 -0.19
N ASN A 39 2.85 16.72 0.32
CA ASN A 39 1.67 17.45 -0.12
C ASN A 39 2.15 18.63 -0.96
N ASP A 40 2.29 18.50 -2.27
CA ASP A 40 2.37 19.69 -3.11
C ASP A 40 1.69 19.48 -4.46
N VAL A 41 0.84 20.46 -4.79
CA VAL A 41 -0.14 20.48 -5.88
C VAL A 41 0.06 21.78 -6.69
N GLY A 42 1.30 22.06 -7.11
CA GLY A 42 1.62 23.05 -8.16
C GLY A 42 3.03 22.92 -8.73
N SER A 43 3.24 22.84 -10.05
CA SER A 43 4.58 22.79 -10.72
C SER A 43 5.58 21.73 -10.17
N GLU A 44 5.10 20.52 -9.87
CA GLU A 44 5.02 19.99 -8.50
C GLU A 44 5.94 18.79 -8.21
N TRP A 45 6.83 18.41 -9.13
CA TRP A 45 7.77 17.30 -8.85
C TRP A 45 9.00 17.74 -8.04
N PHE A 46 9.58 18.92 -8.30
CA PHE A 46 10.70 19.43 -7.49
C PHE A 46 10.27 19.75 -6.06
N GLY A 47 9.08 20.33 -5.87
CA GLY A 47 8.49 20.54 -4.55
C GLY A 47 8.22 19.21 -3.83
N THR A 48 7.69 18.20 -4.54
CA THR A 48 7.50 16.85 -4.02
C THR A 48 8.82 16.22 -3.55
N ILE A 49 9.85 16.20 -4.41
CA ILE A 49 11.16 15.63 -4.06
C ILE A 49 11.86 16.42 -2.95
N GLU A 50 11.74 17.75 -2.94
CA GLU A 50 12.28 18.58 -1.85
C GLU A 50 11.61 18.26 -0.51
N ASN A 51 10.29 18.07 -0.50
CA ASN A 51 9.55 17.67 0.71
C ASN A 51 9.92 16.25 1.16
N LEU A 52 10.05 15.30 0.22
CA LEU A 52 10.51 13.94 0.52
C LEU A 52 11.95 13.93 1.04
N ASN A 53 12.86 14.73 0.47
CA ASN A 53 14.22 14.92 0.94
C ASN A 53 14.25 15.39 2.39
N LYS A 54 13.49 16.44 2.72
CA LYS A 54 13.39 16.94 4.10
C LYS A 54 12.90 15.84 5.05
N GLY A 55 11.93 15.04 4.63
CA GLY A 55 11.45 13.90 5.43
C GLY A 55 12.53 12.85 5.67
N LEU A 56 13.28 12.46 4.63
CA LEU A 56 14.40 11.52 4.75
C LEU A 56 15.50 12.08 5.68
N GLU A 57 15.87 13.35 5.51
CA GLU A 57 16.88 14.04 6.32
C GLU A 57 16.49 14.12 7.80
N ILE A 58 15.23 14.43 8.12
CA ILE A 58 14.72 14.47 9.51
C ILE A 58 14.91 13.12 10.20
N CYS A 59 14.72 12.02 9.48
CA CYS A 59 14.87 10.66 10.00
C CYS A 59 16.29 10.09 9.85
N GLY A 60 17.24 10.87 9.32
CA GLY A 60 18.62 10.43 9.14
C GLY A 60 18.79 9.29 8.14
N VAL A 61 17.94 9.23 7.12
CA VAL A 61 18.01 8.25 6.02
C VAL A 61 18.24 8.97 4.68
N HIS A 62 18.56 8.20 3.64
CA HIS A 62 18.88 8.70 2.31
C HIS A 62 18.02 8.03 1.24
N TRP A 63 18.03 8.58 0.02
CA TRP A 63 17.36 7.95 -1.12
C TRP A 63 17.87 6.53 -1.44
N SER A 64 19.11 6.21 -1.06
CA SER A 64 19.64 4.84 -1.17
C SER A 64 18.94 3.83 -0.29
N ASP A 65 18.24 4.32 0.74
CA ASP A 65 17.55 3.52 1.76
C ASP A 65 16.06 3.37 1.40
N VAL A 66 15.60 4.00 0.32
CA VAL A 66 14.24 3.87 -0.19
C VAL A 66 14.10 2.51 -0.87
N TYR A 67 13.12 1.72 -0.43
CA TYR A 67 12.81 0.39 -0.96
C TYR A 67 11.52 0.35 -1.78
N LYS A 68 10.62 1.32 -1.58
CA LYS A 68 9.35 1.42 -2.30
C LYS A 68 9.02 2.86 -2.66
N THR A 69 8.48 3.05 -3.87
CA THR A 69 8.01 4.34 -4.38
C THR A 69 6.66 4.15 -5.05
N ASP A 70 5.62 4.72 -4.48
CA ASP A 70 4.25 4.65 -5.01
C ASP A 70 3.93 5.95 -5.74
N VAL A 71 3.47 5.84 -6.99
CA VAL A 71 3.12 6.96 -7.87
C VAL A 71 1.65 6.83 -8.27
N LEU A 72 0.83 7.77 -7.83
CA LEU A 72 -0.59 7.78 -8.13
C LEU A 72 -0.84 8.92 -9.13
N TRP A 73 -1.09 8.58 -10.40
CA TRP A 73 -1.41 9.60 -11.42
C TRP A 73 -2.89 9.90 -11.41
N THR A 74 -3.24 11.19 -11.40
CA THR A 74 -4.62 11.60 -11.64
C THR A 74 -4.98 11.24 -13.08
N THR A 75 -6.06 10.48 -13.28
CA THR A 75 -6.54 10.15 -14.62
C THR A 75 -6.87 11.42 -15.40
N PRO A 76 -6.20 11.69 -16.54
CA PRO A 76 -6.42 12.92 -17.29
C PRO A 76 -7.79 12.94 -17.96
N SER A 77 -8.29 11.78 -18.42
CA SER A 77 -9.62 11.58 -18.97
C SER A 77 -9.93 10.09 -19.11
N ALA A 78 -11.14 9.75 -19.55
CA ALA A 78 -11.49 8.38 -19.89
C ALA A 78 -10.74 7.85 -21.14
N ASP A 79 -10.10 8.73 -21.93
CA ASP A 79 -9.36 8.33 -23.13
C ASP A 79 -8.07 7.59 -22.77
N ARG A 80 -7.91 6.40 -23.33
CA ARG A 80 -6.72 5.55 -23.16
C ARG A 80 -5.47 6.25 -23.68
N ASP A 81 -5.55 6.94 -24.81
CA ASP A 81 -4.37 7.54 -25.46
C ASP A 81 -3.86 8.75 -24.65
N GLU A 82 -4.75 9.52 -24.04
CA GLU A 82 -4.37 10.58 -23.11
C GLU A 82 -3.72 10.04 -21.83
N CYS A 83 -4.21 8.92 -21.31
CA CYS A 83 -3.57 8.22 -20.19
C CYS A 83 -2.17 7.71 -20.57
N ASP A 84 -2.01 7.13 -21.76
CA ASP A 84 -0.71 6.65 -22.23
C ASP A 84 0.30 7.80 -22.40
N GLN A 85 -0.14 8.91 -23.00
CA GLN A 85 0.68 10.11 -23.13
C GLN A 85 1.12 10.63 -21.75
N ARG A 86 0.19 10.73 -20.78
CA ARG A 86 0.49 11.15 -19.40
C ARG A 86 1.56 10.27 -18.75
N LYS A 87 1.42 8.95 -18.86
CA LYS A 87 2.41 7.98 -18.34
C LYS A 87 3.76 8.16 -19.02
N ASN A 88 3.77 8.32 -20.34
CA ASN A 88 5.01 8.43 -21.11
C ASN A 88 5.74 9.76 -20.81
N ASP A 89 5.02 10.87 -20.69
CA ASP A 89 5.57 12.17 -20.31
C ASP A 89 6.20 12.13 -18.92
N PHE A 90 5.52 11.49 -17.97
CA PHE A 90 6.05 11.26 -16.63
C PHE A 90 7.32 10.41 -16.65
N ASN A 91 7.29 9.28 -17.37
CA ASN A 91 8.43 8.36 -17.43
C ASN A 91 9.65 8.98 -18.12
N ALA A 92 9.44 9.89 -19.06
CA ALA A 92 10.51 10.59 -19.77
C ALA A 92 11.38 11.47 -18.85
N CYS A 93 10.81 12.02 -17.76
CA CYS A 93 11.55 12.85 -16.81
C CYS A 93 11.95 12.11 -15.51
N TYR A 94 11.16 11.12 -15.08
CA TYR A 94 11.34 10.41 -13.81
C TYR A 94 12.76 9.86 -13.62
N GLY A 95 13.29 9.13 -14.61
CA GLY A 95 14.58 8.45 -14.49
C GLY A 95 15.76 9.40 -14.28
N ALA A 96 15.83 10.49 -15.05
CA ALA A 96 16.90 11.48 -14.94
C ALA A 96 16.87 12.21 -13.59
N MET A 97 15.66 12.47 -13.07
CA MET A 97 15.46 13.21 -11.83
C MET A 97 15.76 12.35 -10.60
N ILE A 98 15.30 11.11 -10.59
CA ILE A 98 15.67 10.14 -9.56
C ILE A 98 17.19 9.98 -9.51
N ALA A 99 17.85 9.80 -10.66
CA ALA A 99 19.31 9.69 -10.71
C ALA A 99 20.03 10.91 -10.12
N ALA A 100 19.46 12.11 -10.27
CA ALA A 100 20.03 13.33 -9.71
C ALA A 100 19.97 13.37 -8.18
N VAL A 101 18.93 12.79 -7.55
CA VAL A 101 18.78 12.80 -6.08
C VAL A 101 19.37 11.57 -5.39
N THR A 102 19.40 10.42 -6.06
CA THR A 102 19.97 9.18 -5.51
C THR A 102 21.46 9.03 -5.83
N GLY A 103 21.99 9.79 -6.79
CA GLY A 103 23.35 9.62 -7.30
C GLY A 103 23.56 8.35 -8.14
N GLY A 104 22.48 7.70 -8.58
CA GLY A 104 22.55 6.43 -9.34
C GLY A 104 21.17 5.85 -9.67
N PRO A 105 21.09 4.62 -10.21
CA PRO A 105 19.80 3.96 -10.39
C PRO A 105 19.10 3.74 -9.04
N MET A 106 17.78 3.87 -9.03
CA MET A 106 16.96 3.61 -7.86
C MET A 106 17.07 2.13 -7.45
N ARG A 107 17.15 1.87 -6.15
CA ARG A 107 17.14 0.51 -5.59
C ARG A 107 15.74 0.03 -5.22
N SER A 108 14.80 0.97 -5.09
CA SER A 108 13.40 0.69 -4.81
C SER A 108 12.66 0.15 -6.02
N ASN A 109 11.62 -0.60 -5.71
CA ASN A 109 10.53 -0.85 -6.63
C ASN A 109 9.66 0.42 -6.78
N ARG A 110 9.21 0.69 -8.01
CA ARG A 110 8.17 1.68 -8.29
C ARG A 110 6.82 0.98 -8.51
N MET A 111 5.81 1.33 -7.72
CA MET A 111 4.41 1.01 -8.02
C MET A 111 3.75 2.23 -8.63
N ALA A 112 2.91 2.06 -9.65
CA ALA A 112 2.17 3.15 -10.23
C ALA A 112 0.72 2.76 -10.50
N ARG A 113 -0.19 3.73 -10.54
CA ARG A 113 -1.60 3.50 -10.89
C ARG A 113 -2.28 4.81 -11.30
N PHE A 114 -3.33 4.70 -12.10
CA PHE A 114 -4.22 5.81 -12.38
C PHE A 114 -5.36 5.85 -11.37
N THR A 115 -5.50 6.97 -10.68
CA THR A 115 -6.56 7.21 -9.70
C THR A 115 -7.74 7.94 -10.34
N HIS A 116 -8.92 7.73 -9.78
CA HIS A 116 -10.14 8.39 -10.24
C HIS A 116 -9.94 9.92 -10.32
N PRO A 117 -10.41 10.61 -11.38
CA PRO A 117 -10.17 12.03 -11.58
C PRO A 117 -10.80 12.92 -10.51
N GLU A 118 -11.92 12.48 -9.92
CA GLU A 118 -12.51 13.15 -8.74
C GLU A 118 -11.76 12.86 -7.43
N GLY A 119 -10.75 12.00 -7.50
CA GLY A 119 -10.08 11.37 -6.38
C GLY A 119 -8.85 12.10 -5.85
N PHE A 120 -8.85 13.43 -5.89
CA PHE A 120 -7.83 14.19 -5.18
C PHE A 120 -8.46 15.21 -4.22
N PRO A 121 -7.85 15.42 -3.03
CA PRO A 121 -8.16 16.58 -2.19
C PRO A 121 -8.04 17.91 -2.97
N ASP A 122 -7.15 17.93 -3.97
CA ASP A 122 -6.96 19.03 -4.90
C ASP A 122 -7.12 18.58 -6.37
N PRO A 123 -8.20 18.97 -7.08
CA PRO A 123 -8.44 18.61 -8.47
C PRO A 123 -7.39 19.14 -9.45
N ALA A 124 -6.45 20.00 -9.00
CA ALA A 124 -5.31 20.44 -9.80
C ALA A 124 -4.11 19.48 -9.75
N ALA A 125 -4.07 18.52 -8.81
CA ALA A 125 -2.94 17.63 -8.65
C ALA A 125 -2.79 16.70 -9.84
N LEU A 126 -1.58 16.63 -10.37
CA LEU A 126 -1.29 15.74 -11.50
C LEU A 126 -0.93 14.33 -11.05
N PHE A 127 -0.35 14.21 -9.85
CA PHE A 127 0.03 12.93 -9.25
C PHE A 127 0.36 13.11 -7.76
N GLU A 128 0.43 12.00 -7.03
CA GLU A 128 0.98 11.91 -5.67
C GLU A 128 2.14 10.92 -5.67
N VAL A 129 3.17 11.22 -4.86
CA VAL A 129 4.31 10.31 -4.64
C VAL A 129 4.43 9.99 -3.17
N GLN A 130 4.54 8.70 -2.86
CA GLN A 130 4.85 8.20 -1.54
C GLN A 130 6.11 7.35 -1.62
N ILE A 131 6.98 7.43 -0.61
CA ILE A 131 8.16 6.57 -0.55
C ILE A 131 8.22 5.89 0.81
N LYS A 132 8.90 4.75 0.85
CA LYS A 132 9.22 4.03 2.09
C LYS A 132 10.70 3.70 2.10
N ALA A 133 11.34 3.95 3.24
CA ALA A 133 12.75 3.73 3.45
C ALA A 133 13.02 2.82 4.66
N CYS A 134 14.14 2.11 4.60
CA CYS A 134 14.64 1.22 5.64
C CYS A 134 16.16 1.32 5.74
N ALA A 135 16.69 1.48 6.95
CA ALA A 135 18.12 1.53 7.22
C ALA A 135 18.49 0.73 8.46
N GLY A 136 19.71 0.17 8.48
CA GLY A 136 20.26 -0.61 9.58
C GLY A 136 21.58 -1.24 9.17
N GLU A 137 22.41 -1.66 10.13
CA GLU A 137 23.76 -2.19 9.83
C GLU A 137 23.74 -3.46 8.98
N THR A 138 22.69 -4.28 9.12
CA THR A 138 22.51 -5.54 8.39
C THR A 138 21.53 -5.41 7.22
N VAL A 139 20.98 -4.22 6.98
CA VAL A 139 19.92 -4.01 5.99
C VAL A 139 20.52 -3.79 4.60
N SER A 140 20.03 -4.54 3.62
CA SER A 140 20.29 -4.27 2.21
C SER A 140 19.00 -4.24 1.40
N ILE A 141 18.98 -3.39 0.36
CA ILE A 141 17.80 -3.16 -0.49
C ILE A 141 18.16 -3.41 -1.94
N SER A 142 17.33 -4.20 -2.61
CA SER A 142 17.46 -4.47 -4.05
C SER A 142 16.11 -4.82 -4.68
N GLY A 143 15.64 -4.00 -5.63
CA GLY A 143 14.54 -4.36 -6.53
C GLY A 143 13.19 -4.60 -5.84
N GLY A 144 12.94 -3.97 -4.69
CA GLY A 144 11.73 -4.23 -3.87
C GLY A 144 11.91 -5.33 -2.82
N THR A 145 13.13 -5.86 -2.66
CA THR A 145 13.49 -6.76 -1.57
C THR A 145 14.26 -5.98 -0.50
N ILE A 146 13.91 -6.20 0.76
CA ILE A 146 14.66 -5.75 1.95
C ILE A 146 15.20 -6.98 2.65
N ASP A 147 16.51 -7.15 2.65
CA ASP A 147 17.18 -8.21 3.39
C ASP A 147 17.69 -7.66 4.72
N TYR A 148 17.18 -8.21 5.82
CA TYR A 148 17.56 -7.83 7.19
C TYR A 148 18.71 -8.69 7.74
N GLY A 149 19.23 -9.63 6.93
CA GLY A 149 20.30 -10.57 7.25
C GLY A 149 19.80 -11.94 7.69
N THR A 150 18.77 -12.00 8.52
CA THR A 150 18.16 -13.27 9.01
C THR A 150 16.81 -13.57 8.37
N TRP A 151 16.17 -12.55 7.80
CA TRP A 151 14.90 -12.65 7.11
C TRP A 151 14.82 -11.59 6.02
N VAL A 152 13.89 -11.81 5.11
CA VAL A 152 13.74 -11.03 3.88
C VAL A 152 12.28 -10.63 3.71
N ASP A 153 12.06 -9.36 3.40
CA ASP A 153 10.78 -8.76 3.05
C ASP A 153 10.74 -8.49 1.54
N HIS A 154 9.90 -9.24 0.84
CA HIS A 154 9.72 -9.12 -0.60
C HIS A 154 8.46 -8.30 -0.89
N GLN A 155 8.65 -7.16 -1.55
CA GLN A 155 7.60 -6.27 -2.02
C GLN A 155 7.77 -6.07 -3.53
N PRO A 156 7.49 -7.11 -4.34
CA PRO A 156 7.65 -7.05 -5.78
C PRO A 156 6.76 -5.95 -6.40
N SER A 157 7.17 -5.45 -7.56
CA SER A 157 6.35 -4.49 -8.30
C SER A 157 5.11 -5.17 -8.84
N GLY A 158 3.95 -4.58 -8.60
CA GLY A 158 2.78 -4.88 -9.44
C GLY A 158 2.81 -4.12 -10.76
N ALA A 159 3.68 -3.11 -10.89
CA ALA A 159 3.59 -2.14 -11.98
C ALA A 159 3.93 -2.78 -13.33
N SER A 160 2.86 -3.13 -14.04
CA SER A 160 2.87 -3.68 -15.40
C SER A 160 3.16 -5.18 -15.44
N VAL A 161 2.18 -5.94 -14.94
CA VAL A 161 1.93 -7.33 -15.33
C VAL A 161 2.12 -7.46 -16.85
N MET A 162 3.22 -8.10 -17.26
CA MET A 162 3.41 -8.55 -18.63
C MET A 162 3.48 -10.07 -18.58
N HIS A 163 2.65 -10.71 -19.38
CA HIS A 163 2.55 -12.16 -19.49
C HIS A 163 3.38 -12.62 -20.69
N GLN A 164 3.84 -13.87 -20.66
CA GLN A 164 4.36 -14.51 -21.85
C GLN A 164 3.37 -15.58 -22.32
N ARG A 165 2.91 -15.48 -23.56
CA ARG A 165 2.03 -16.48 -24.20
C ARG A 165 2.59 -16.83 -25.56
N ASP A 166 2.82 -18.13 -25.79
CA ASP A 166 3.38 -18.64 -27.05
C ASP A 166 4.72 -17.97 -27.47
N GLY A 167 5.49 -17.51 -26.48
CA GLY A 167 6.77 -16.82 -26.70
C GLY A 167 6.65 -15.30 -26.87
N GLU A 168 5.44 -14.75 -26.99
CA GLU A 168 5.18 -13.32 -27.10
C GLU A 168 4.84 -12.69 -25.75
N MET A 169 5.31 -11.46 -25.54
CA MET A 169 4.92 -10.67 -24.38
C MET A 169 3.57 -10.01 -24.63
N ILE A 170 2.59 -10.30 -23.78
CA ILE A 170 1.25 -9.70 -23.79
C ILE A 170 1.00 -8.98 -22.46
N THR A 171 0.09 -8.01 -22.44
CA THR A 171 -0.20 -7.18 -21.26
C THR A 171 -1.48 -7.58 -20.52
N THR A 172 -2.26 -8.50 -21.09
CA THR A 172 -3.50 -9.04 -20.55
C THR A 172 -3.86 -10.37 -21.23
N LEU A 173 -4.56 -11.27 -20.53
CA LEU A 173 -5.24 -12.44 -21.12
C LEU A 173 -6.60 -12.09 -21.74
N GLY A 174 -7.07 -10.84 -21.61
CA GLY A 174 -8.35 -10.34 -22.09
C GLY A 174 -9.33 -10.05 -20.95
N ASP A 175 -10.62 -10.14 -21.25
CA ASP A 175 -11.69 -9.68 -20.35
C ASP A 175 -12.05 -10.68 -19.22
N ASP A 176 -11.49 -11.90 -19.24
CA ASP A 176 -11.72 -12.88 -18.17
C ASP A 176 -10.87 -12.53 -16.95
N LEU A 177 -11.45 -11.70 -16.09
CA LEU A 177 -10.86 -11.27 -14.83
C LEU A 177 -10.42 -12.45 -13.94
N ALA A 178 -11.17 -13.54 -13.94
CA ALA A 178 -10.89 -14.67 -13.07
C ALA A 178 -9.70 -15.49 -13.58
N GLU A 179 -9.58 -15.65 -14.89
CA GLU A 179 -8.40 -16.25 -15.53
C GLU A 179 -7.16 -15.36 -15.35
N GLU A 180 -7.28 -14.06 -15.62
CA GLU A 180 -6.20 -13.07 -15.46
C GLU A 180 -5.66 -13.08 -14.03
N MET A 181 -6.54 -12.99 -13.02
CA MET A 181 -6.10 -12.98 -11.62
C MET A 181 -5.39 -14.27 -11.21
N ARG A 182 -5.89 -15.44 -11.63
CA ARG A 182 -5.24 -16.72 -11.33
C ARG A 182 -3.87 -16.82 -12.00
N PHE A 183 -3.78 -16.37 -13.25
CA PHE A 183 -2.51 -16.33 -13.98
C PHE A 183 -1.50 -15.45 -13.24
N VAL A 184 -1.88 -14.24 -12.84
CA VAL A 184 -0.97 -13.33 -12.13
C VAL A 184 -0.47 -13.95 -10.82
N LEU A 185 -1.39 -14.48 -10.00
CA LEU A 185 -1.00 -15.11 -8.72
C LEU A 185 -0.05 -16.29 -8.92
N GLU A 186 -0.25 -17.10 -9.96
CA GLU A 186 0.53 -18.32 -10.17
C GLU A 186 1.84 -18.06 -10.93
N GLU A 187 1.75 -17.46 -12.12
CA GLU A 187 2.87 -17.34 -13.05
C GLU A 187 3.83 -16.22 -12.67
N GLN A 188 3.33 -15.12 -12.10
CA GLN A 188 4.18 -13.97 -11.76
C GLN A 188 4.68 -14.01 -10.31
N TYR A 189 3.92 -14.64 -9.42
CA TYR A 189 4.30 -14.70 -8.01
C TYR A 189 4.64 -16.11 -7.56
N ALA A 190 3.71 -17.05 -7.59
CA ALA A 190 3.94 -18.36 -6.98
C ALA A 190 5.14 -19.11 -7.57
N LYS A 191 5.25 -19.19 -8.91
CA LYS A 191 6.37 -19.88 -9.56
C LYS A 191 7.72 -19.18 -9.31
N PRO A 192 7.89 -17.86 -9.54
CA PRO A 192 9.17 -17.19 -9.27
C PRO A 192 9.59 -17.22 -7.79
N PHE A 193 8.63 -17.18 -6.85
CA PHE A 193 8.94 -17.35 -5.43
C PHE A 193 9.32 -18.81 -5.09
N ALA A 194 8.66 -19.80 -5.69
CA ALA A 194 8.99 -21.19 -5.49
C ALA A 194 10.42 -21.53 -5.97
N GLU A 195 10.89 -20.92 -7.07
CA GLU A 195 12.28 -21.04 -7.54
C GLU A 195 13.30 -20.52 -6.51
N GLN A 196 12.88 -19.60 -5.63
CA GLN A 196 13.67 -19.06 -4.52
C GLN A 196 13.45 -19.83 -3.21
N GLY A 197 12.66 -20.92 -3.23
CA GLY A 197 12.32 -21.70 -2.05
C GLY A 197 11.30 -21.01 -1.13
N VAL A 198 10.53 -20.05 -1.64
CA VAL A 198 9.51 -19.30 -0.91
C VAL A 198 8.12 -19.81 -1.31
N ASP A 199 7.34 -20.27 -0.33
CA ASP A 199 5.93 -20.65 -0.50
C ASP A 199 5.07 -19.38 -0.51
N PHE A 200 4.76 -18.88 -1.70
CA PHE A 200 4.01 -17.64 -1.89
C PHE A 200 2.71 -17.59 -1.07
N LYS A 201 1.92 -18.67 -1.04
CA LYS A 201 0.64 -18.68 -0.33
C LYS A 201 0.84 -18.53 1.17
N LYS A 202 1.71 -19.38 1.73
CA LYS A 202 1.94 -19.39 3.18
C LYS A 202 2.72 -18.19 3.67
N GLN A 203 3.55 -17.60 2.82
CA GLN A 203 4.47 -16.53 3.18
C GLN A 203 3.97 -15.12 2.83
N THR A 204 2.83 -15.01 2.14
CA THR A 204 2.15 -13.72 1.98
C THR A 204 1.52 -13.31 3.32
N VAL A 205 1.87 -12.11 3.79
CA VAL A 205 1.33 -11.51 5.01
C VAL A 205 0.28 -10.43 4.71
N PHE A 206 0.44 -9.72 3.59
CA PHE A 206 -0.49 -8.69 3.15
C PHE A 206 -0.68 -8.71 1.63
N MET A 207 -1.88 -8.37 1.18
CA MET A 207 -2.22 -8.26 -0.24
C MET A 207 -3.07 -7.00 -0.50
N GLU A 208 -2.56 -6.12 -1.35
CA GLU A 208 -3.34 -5.02 -1.94
C GLU A 208 -3.77 -5.44 -3.36
N ILE A 209 -5.04 -5.25 -3.74
CA ILE A 209 -5.53 -5.66 -5.06
C ILE A 209 -6.22 -4.49 -5.75
N LEU A 210 -5.66 -4.07 -6.90
CA LEU A 210 -6.20 -3.01 -7.74
C LEU A 210 -7.07 -3.61 -8.85
N VAL A 211 -8.29 -3.13 -9.00
CA VAL A 211 -9.22 -3.57 -10.07
C VAL A 211 -9.42 -2.41 -11.05
N ALA A 212 -9.03 -2.53 -12.31
CA ALA A 212 -9.31 -1.47 -13.29
C ALA A 212 -10.81 -1.43 -13.64
N VAL A 213 -11.39 -0.24 -13.77
CA VAL A 213 -12.84 -0.10 -14.00
C VAL A 213 -13.25 0.89 -15.09
N ASP A 214 -12.37 1.76 -15.58
CA ASP A 214 -12.80 2.81 -16.52
C ASP A 214 -13.15 2.27 -17.92
N ASP A 215 -12.69 1.08 -18.27
CA ASP A 215 -13.09 0.40 -19.51
C ASP A 215 -14.54 -0.11 -19.46
N ASP A 216 -15.07 -0.39 -18.27
CA ASP A 216 -16.47 -0.80 -18.06
C ASP A 216 -16.95 -0.48 -16.62
N PRO A 217 -17.29 0.80 -16.33
CA PRO A 217 -17.63 1.23 -14.97
C PRO A 217 -18.83 0.50 -14.36
N ASP A 218 -19.78 0.09 -15.20
CA ASP A 218 -20.98 -0.65 -14.78
C ASP A 218 -20.64 -2.04 -14.20
N LYS A 219 -19.47 -2.60 -14.56
CA LYS A 219 -18.98 -3.89 -14.02
C LYS A 219 -18.14 -3.77 -12.75
N THR A 220 -17.87 -2.56 -12.23
CA THR A 220 -17.00 -2.34 -11.05
C THR A 220 -17.24 -3.35 -9.92
N TRP A 221 -18.50 -3.47 -9.46
CA TRP A 221 -18.84 -4.33 -8.32
C TRP A 221 -18.86 -5.81 -8.66
N GLN A 222 -19.22 -6.16 -9.89
CA GLN A 222 -19.08 -7.52 -10.39
C GLN A 222 -17.61 -7.95 -10.38
N ARG A 223 -16.71 -7.07 -10.86
CA ARG A 223 -15.27 -7.35 -10.90
C ARG A 223 -14.70 -7.53 -9.50
N ILE A 224 -14.99 -6.61 -8.57
CA ILE A 224 -14.57 -6.74 -7.16
C ILE A 224 -15.06 -8.06 -6.55
N GLU A 225 -16.31 -8.46 -6.83
CA GLU A 225 -16.84 -9.72 -6.34
C GLU A 225 -16.12 -10.95 -6.92
N THR A 226 -15.88 -10.96 -8.23
CA THR A 226 -15.13 -12.02 -8.90
C THR A 226 -13.70 -12.11 -8.36
N THR A 227 -13.01 -10.98 -8.19
CA THR A 227 -11.68 -10.89 -7.57
C THR A 227 -11.69 -11.53 -6.18
N ARG A 228 -12.67 -11.18 -5.34
CA ARG A 228 -12.81 -11.72 -3.98
C ARG A 228 -13.00 -13.24 -3.96
N GLN A 229 -13.82 -13.76 -4.87
CA GLN A 229 -14.07 -15.21 -5.00
C GLN A 229 -12.81 -15.96 -5.44
N VAL A 230 -12.14 -15.48 -6.49
CA VAL A 230 -10.89 -16.08 -6.98
C VAL A 230 -9.80 -16.06 -5.92
N PHE A 231 -9.68 -14.94 -5.18
CA PHE A 231 -8.71 -14.82 -4.09
C PHE A 231 -8.97 -15.84 -2.97
N ALA A 232 -10.22 -15.98 -2.56
CA ALA A 232 -10.62 -16.94 -1.53
C ALA A 232 -10.39 -18.39 -1.98
N GLU A 233 -10.69 -18.72 -3.24
CA GLU A 233 -10.40 -20.04 -3.84
C GLU A 233 -8.90 -20.32 -3.90
N TYR A 234 -8.10 -19.34 -4.29
CA TYR A 234 -6.66 -19.51 -4.49
C TYR A 234 -5.91 -19.71 -3.15
N TYR A 235 -6.18 -18.87 -2.16
CA TYR A 235 -5.47 -18.91 -0.87
C TYR A 235 -6.04 -19.91 0.13
N GLY A 236 -7.34 -20.27 0.06
CA GLY A 236 -7.94 -21.19 1.01
C GLY A 236 -7.78 -20.69 2.45
N ASP A 237 -7.23 -21.50 3.35
CA ASP A 237 -7.06 -21.11 4.75
C ASP A 237 -5.84 -20.20 5.01
N ASP A 238 -4.94 -20.04 4.02
CA ASP A 238 -3.72 -19.24 4.13
C ASP A 238 -3.92 -17.75 3.77
N ARG A 239 -5.17 -17.28 3.74
CA ARG A 239 -5.55 -15.91 3.34
C ARG A 239 -4.77 -14.85 4.16
N PRO A 240 -3.98 -13.97 3.51
CA PRO A 240 -3.32 -12.86 4.21
C PRO A 240 -4.34 -11.81 4.65
N ALA A 241 -3.87 -10.77 5.36
CA ALA A 241 -4.61 -9.53 5.47
C ALA A 241 -4.57 -8.76 4.14
N GLY A 242 -5.46 -7.81 3.92
CA GLY A 242 -5.48 -7.08 2.66
C GLY A 242 -6.64 -6.13 2.43
N LEU A 243 -6.73 -5.67 1.19
CA LEU A 243 -7.83 -4.87 0.66
C LEU A 243 -7.97 -4.99 -0.87
N ILE A 244 -9.19 -4.79 -1.35
CA ILE A 244 -9.53 -4.67 -2.76
C ILE A 244 -10.16 -3.29 -3.02
N TYR A 245 -9.72 -2.61 -4.06
CA TYR A 245 -10.35 -1.37 -4.51
C TYR A 245 -10.23 -1.14 -6.02
N PRO A 246 -11.18 -0.43 -6.63
CA PRO A 246 -11.11 -0.07 -8.02
C PRO A 246 -10.19 1.14 -8.24
N VAL A 247 -9.45 1.07 -9.33
CA VAL A 247 -8.62 2.13 -9.89
C VAL A 247 -9.13 2.44 -11.29
N SER A 248 -8.84 3.65 -11.79
CA SER A 248 -9.25 4.02 -13.14
C SER A 248 -8.59 3.09 -14.17
N ARG A 249 -7.26 3.01 -14.13
CA ARG A 249 -6.45 2.14 -15.00
C ARG A 249 -5.20 1.63 -14.27
N ILE A 250 -4.76 0.44 -14.68
CA ILE A 250 -3.46 -0.14 -14.33
C ILE A 250 -2.38 0.42 -15.28
N PRO A 251 -1.09 0.55 -14.89
CA PRO A 251 -0.07 1.24 -15.69
C PRO A 251 0.19 0.69 -17.10
N ASN A 252 -0.03 -0.61 -17.32
CA ASN A 252 0.10 -1.21 -18.65
C ASN A 252 -1.10 -0.87 -19.56
N LEU A 253 -2.14 -0.22 -19.03
CA LEU A 253 -3.39 0.22 -19.67
C LEU A 253 -4.31 -0.87 -20.22
N ASP A 254 -3.81 -2.08 -20.35
CA ASP A 254 -4.55 -3.22 -20.90
C ASP A 254 -4.96 -4.23 -19.80
N GLY A 255 -4.29 -4.20 -18.65
CA GLY A 255 -4.59 -5.04 -17.49
C GLY A 255 -5.85 -4.59 -16.76
N ILE A 256 -6.60 -5.57 -16.24
CA ILE A 256 -7.85 -5.35 -15.50
C ILE A 256 -7.74 -5.65 -14.00
N ILE A 257 -6.64 -6.25 -13.57
CA ILE A 257 -6.36 -6.61 -12.16
C ILE A 257 -4.86 -6.56 -11.86
N GLU A 258 -4.49 -6.06 -10.68
CA GLU A 258 -3.10 -6.02 -10.21
C GLU A 258 -3.05 -6.35 -8.71
N PRO A 259 -2.78 -7.62 -8.33
CA PRO A 259 -2.42 -8.01 -6.97
C PRO A 259 -1.00 -7.50 -6.64
N GLN A 260 -0.82 -6.97 -5.44
CA GLN A 260 0.44 -6.42 -4.92
C GLN A 260 0.73 -7.09 -3.56
N PRO A 261 1.45 -8.23 -3.58
CA PRO A 261 1.73 -8.98 -2.37
C PRO A 261 2.87 -8.38 -1.57
N ARG A 262 2.82 -8.59 -0.25
CA ARG A 262 3.99 -8.58 0.62
C ARG A 262 4.26 -9.99 1.12
N VAL A 263 5.45 -10.50 0.81
CA VAL A 263 5.87 -11.87 1.13
C VAL A 263 7.09 -11.82 2.03
N VAL A 264 7.12 -12.61 3.09
CA VAL A 264 8.25 -12.64 4.04
C VAL A 264 8.87 -14.03 4.15
N SER A 265 10.19 -14.11 4.23
CA SER A 265 10.93 -15.39 4.30
C SER A 265 12.11 -15.35 5.24
N GLY A 266 12.59 -16.53 5.68
CA GLY A 266 13.70 -16.66 6.63
C GLY A 266 13.20 -16.89 8.05
N GLU A 267 13.90 -16.31 9.03
CA GLU A 267 13.59 -16.49 10.46
C GLU A 267 12.38 -15.65 10.92
N VAL A 268 11.21 -15.97 10.38
CA VAL A 268 9.92 -15.33 10.70
C VAL A 268 8.82 -16.35 10.95
N GLU A 269 7.91 -16.05 11.86
CA GLU A 269 6.66 -16.80 12.06
C GLU A 269 5.48 -15.95 11.59
N ILE A 270 4.64 -16.47 10.69
CA ILE A 270 3.41 -15.78 10.27
C ILE A 270 2.22 -16.32 11.06
N VAL A 271 1.45 -15.41 11.64
CA VAL A 271 0.22 -15.71 12.39
C VAL A 271 -0.95 -14.95 11.78
N ARG A 272 -2.11 -15.58 11.69
CA ARG A 272 -3.34 -15.01 11.12
C ARG A 272 -4.46 -15.09 12.14
N SER A 273 -5.42 -14.15 12.06
CA SER A 273 -6.58 -14.10 12.96
C SER A 273 -7.53 -15.29 12.83
N GLY A 274 -7.47 -16.05 11.73
CA GLY A 274 -8.37 -17.16 11.42
C GLY A 274 -9.79 -16.73 11.05
N GLN A 275 -10.24 -15.54 11.46
CA GLN A 275 -11.48 -14.91 11.00
C GLN A 275 -11.27 -14.33 9.61
N ILE A 276 -12.16 -14.71 8.67
CA ILE A 276 -12.12 -14.25 7.30
C ILE A 276 -13.27 -13.29 7.01
N GLU A 277 -12.94 -12.12 6.45
CA GLU A 277 -13.87 -11.10 5.99
C GLU A 277 -13.42 -10.57 4.63
N ASP A 278 -14.36 -10.37 3.71
CA ASP A 278 -14.08 -9.83 2.38
C ASP A 278 -12.97 -10.55 1.59
N GLY A 279 -12.78 -11.85 1.87
CA GLY A 279 -11.75 -12.68 1.24
C GLY A 279 -10.38 -12.66 1.93
N PHE A 280 -10.20 -11.87 3.00
CA PHE A 280 -8.94 -11.74 3.73
C PHE A 280 -9.06 -12.19 5.19
N SER A 281 -7.93 -12.55 5.81
CA SER A 281 -7.88 -12.60 7.28
C SER A 281 -8.12 -11.20 7.83
N THR A 282 -8.86 -11.07 8.93
CA THR A 282 -9.09 -9.73 9.54
C THR A 282 -7.79 -9.05 9.96
N TRP A 283 -6.78 -9.83 10.36
CA TRP A 283 -5.39 -9.41 10.46
C TRP A 283 -4.43 -10.58 10.19
N ALA A 284 -3.21 -10.25 9.81
CA ALA A 284 -2.09 -11.17 9.69
C ALA A 284 -0.83 -10.46 10.20
N GLY A 285 0.01 -11.17 10.94
CA GLY A 285 1.24 -10.62 11.48
C GLY A 285 2.43 -11.54 11.27
N LEU A 286 3.62 -10.95 11.30
CA LEU A 286 4.87 -11.67 11.38
C LEU A 286 5.55 -11.42 12.72
N ARG A 287 6.22 -12.45 13.24
CA ARG A 287 7.05 -12.39 14.45
C ARG A 287 8.49 -12.62 14.05
N HIS A 288 9.38 -11.80 14.58
CA HIS A 288 10.82 -11.95 14.40
C HIS A 288 11.55 -11.34 15.60
N HIS A 289 12.50 -12.08 16.19
CA HIS A 289 13.45 -11.55 17.18
C HIS A 289 12.84 -10.67 18.29
N GLY A 290 11.73 -11.11 18.89
CA GLY A 290 11.03 -10.39 19.98
C GLY A 290 10.16 -9.23 19.51
N VAL A 291 9.96 -9.06 18.21
CA VAL A 291 9.13 -8.02 17.59
C VAL A 291 7.97 -8.68 16.85
N ARG A 292 6.79 -8.07 16.98
CA ARG A 292 5.63 -8.41 16.17
C ARG A 292 5.23 -7.24 15.29
N GLU A 293 5.02 -7.54 14.02
CA GLU A 293 4.43 -6.62 13.07
C GLU A 293 3.09 -7.19 12.60
N VAL A 294 2.03 -6.39 12.65
CA VAL A 294 0.66 -6.79 12.32
C VAL A 294 0.09 -5.89 11.22
N HIS A 295 -0.47 -6.52 10.19
CA HIS A 295 -1.29 -5.88 9.17
C HIS A 295 -2.74 -6.21 9.44
N VAL A 296 -3.58 -5.19 9.48
CA VAL A 296 -5.02 -5.33 9.65
C VAL A 296 -5.70 -4.99 8.34
N SER A 297 -6.56 -5.91 7.87
CA SER A 297 -7.32 -5.74 6.64
C SER A 297 -8.22 -4.51 6.69
N ALA A 298 -8.51 -3.93 5.52
CA ALA A 298 -9.33 -2.74 5.46
C ALA A 298 -10.73 -2.99 6.03
N VAL A 299 -11.13 -2.16 7.00
CA VAL A 299 -12.49 -2.13 7.56
C VAL A 299 -13.29 -1.10 6.79
N GLY A 300 -14.26 -1.55 5.99
CA GLY A 300 -15.17 -0.69 5.24
C GLY A 300 -16.31 -0.12 6.10
N GLY A 301 -16.82 1.06 5.75
CA GLY A 301 -17.83 1.72 6.57
C GLY A 301 -18.19 3.13 6.11
N SER A 302 -18.89 3.86 6.99
CA SER A 302 -19.26 5.27 6.81
C SER A 302 -18.87 6.17 7.98
N ASP A 303 -18.38 5.58 9.09
CA ASP A 303 -17.90 6.31 10.25
C ASP A 303 -16.46 5.89 10.57
N ALA A 304 -15.54 6.86 10.51
CA ALA A 304 -14.12 6.60 10.70
C ALA A 304 -13.80 6.13 12.12
N GLY A 305 -14.49 6.67 13.13
CA GLY A 305 -14.34 6.29 14.53
C GLY A 305 -14.62 4.81 14.77
N GLN A 306 -15.77 4.32 14.28
CA GLN A 306 -16.12 2.89 14.37
C GLN A 306 -15.14 1.99 13.61
N GLN A 307 -14.66 2.44 12.45
CA GLN A 307 -13.62 1.71 11.69
C GLN A 307 -12.33 1.62 12.52
N LEU A 308 -11.88 2.73 13.11
CA LEU A 308 -10.68 2.79 13.96
C LEU A 308 -10.81 1.96 15.24
N ASP A 309 -11.97 1.98 15.90
CA ASP A 309 -12.27 1.11 17.06
C ASP A 309 -12.16 -0.38 16.67
N THR A 310 -12.63 -0.74 15.47
CA THR A 310 -12.53 -2.10 14.95
C THR A 310 -11.07 -2.50 14.70
N LEU A 311 -10.26 -1.59 14.13
CA LEU A 311 -8.83 -1.83 13.91
C LEU A 311 -8.08 -1.98 15.25
N ASP A 312 -8.39 -1.13 16.22
CA ASP A 312 -7.81 -1.20 17.58
C ASP A 312 -8.08 -2.55 18.25
N ALA A 313 -9.31 -3.04 18.17
CA ALA A 313 -9.67 -4.36 18.69
C ALA A 313 -8.85 -5.48 18.04
N ARG A 314 -8.63 -5.42 16.72
CA ARG A 314 -7.82 -6.41 15.96
C ARG A 314 -6.34 -6.36 16.34
N ILE A 315 -5.79 -5.17 16.60
CA ILE A 315 -4.41 -5.03 17.10
C ILE A 315 -4.26 -5.66 18.49
N LYS A 316 -5.23 -5.41 19.39
CA LYS A 316 -5.25 -6.01 20.74
C LYS A 316 -5.39 -7.52 20.68
N GLU A 317 -6.24 -8.03 19.79
CA GLU A 317 -6.36 -9.47 19.53
C GLU A 317 -5.02 -10.08 19.08
N ALA A 318 -4.27 -9.36 18.24
CA ALA A 318 -2.93 -9.76 17.81
C ALA A 318 -1.84 -9.59 18.89
N GLY A 319 -2.18 -9.12 20.10
CA GLY A 319 -1.28 -9.01 21.25
C GLY A 319 -0.68 -7.61 21.49
N GLY A 320 -1.07 -6.60 20.70
CA GLY A 320 -0.65 -5.22 20.93
C GLY A 320 -1.40 -4.54 22.09
N ALA A 321 -0.93 -3.36 22.49
CA ALA A 321 -1.60 -2.45 23.40
C ALA A 321 -2.79 -1.73 22.74
N GLY A 322 -2.74 -1.49 21.42
CA GLY A 322 -3.80 -0.82 20.68
C GLY A 322 -3.31 0.07 19.55
N LEU A 323 -4.26 0.64 18.81
CA LEU A 323 -3.98 1.42 17.60
C LEU A 323 -3.20 2.71 17.88
N LYS A 324 -3.43 3.35 19.02
CA LYS A 324 -2.78 4.63 19.37
C LYS A 324 -1.31 4.42 19.75
N GLU A 325 -1.06 3.33 20.45
CA GLU A 325 0.26 2.95 20.96
C GLU A 325 1.11 2.31 19.86
N ASP A 326 0.58 1.29 19.17
CA ASP A 326 1.37 0.42 18.29
C ASP A 326 1.15 0.71 16.80
N GLY A 327 0.07 1.43 16.46
CA GLY A 327 -0.28 1.73 15.07
C GLY A 327 0.75 2.64 14.44
N VAL A 328 1.47 2.16 13.42
CA VAL A 328 2.46 2.96 12.71
C VAL A 328 1.75 3.91 11.74
N PHE A 329 0.89 3.36 10.89
CA PHE A 329 0.16 4.10 9.85
C PHE A 329 -1.22 3.53 9.63
N ASN A 330 -2.20 4.43 9.45
CA ASN A 330 -3.50 4.08 8.92
C ASN A 330 -3.52 4.38 7.43
N ASN A 331 -3.95 3.43 6.62
CA ASN A 331 -4.25 3.67 5.23
C ASN A 331 -5.75 3.92 5.11
N ALA A 332 -6.13 5.18 5.14
CA ALA A 332 -7.50 5.62 4.92
C ALA A 332 -7.76 5.72 3.42
N TYR A 333 -8.93 5.26 3.01
CA TYR A 333 -9.42 5.39 1.66
C TYR A 333 -10.86 5.89 1.68
N ILE A 334 -11.17 6.86 0.83
CA ILE A 334 -12.52 7.46 0.71
C ILE A 334 -13.05 7.23 -0.68
N VAL A 335 -14.29 6.80 -0.77
CA VAL A 335 -14.93 6.55 -2.06
C VAL A 335 -15.34 7.89 -2.68
N ALA A 336 -14.81 8.18 -3.87
CA ALA A 336 -15.24 9.27 -4.72
C ALA A 336 -16.34 8.78 -5.67
N GLY A 337 -17.56 9.30 -5.50
CA GLY A 337 -18.65 9.13 -6.46
C GLY A 337 -18.59 10.17 -7.58
N ALA A 338 -19.65 10.26 -8.39
CA ALA A 338 -19.74 11.22 -9.51
C ALA A 338 -20.08 12.67 -9.09
N ASP A 339 -20.31 12.93 -7.80
CA ASP A 339 -20.62 14.26 -7.28
C ASP A 339 -19.47 14.76 -6.40
N SER A 340 -18.61 15.58 -6.98
CA SER A 340 -17.44 16.14 -6.29
C SER A 340 -17.80 16.99 -5.07
N ALA A 341 -18.96 17.65 -5.05
CA ALA A 341 -19.38 18.44 -3.89
C ALA A 341 -19.80 17.52 -2.73
N GLN A 342 -20.53 16.45 -3.04
CA GLN A 342 -20.88 15.41 -2.07
C GLN A 342 -19.64 14.69 -1.54
N ASN A 343 -18.69 14.35 -2.42
CA ASN A 343 -17.42 13.71 -2.03
C ASN A 343 -16.62 14.58 -1.04
N ARG A 344 -16.54 15.89 -1.29
CA ARG A 344 -15.88 16.85 -0.39
C ARG A 344 -16.58 16.95 0.96
N ALA A 345 -17.91 16.94 0.99
CA ALA A 345 -18.67 16.91 2.24
C ALA A 345 -18.42 15.61 3.02
N GLY A 346 -18.36 14.47 2.32
CA GLY A 346 -18.01 13.18 2.92
C GLY A 346 -16.60 13.15 3.52
N LEU A 347 -15.61 13.75 2.84
CA LEU A 347 -14.25 13.91 3.37
C LEU A 347 -14.22 14.72 4.67
N VAL A 348 -14.99 15.82 4.74
CA VAL A 348 -15.07 16.64 5.96
C VAL A 348 -15.61 15.80 7.13
N ALA A 349 -16.73 15.09 6.93
CA ALA A 349 -17.31 14.24 7.96
C ALA A 349 -16.37 13.09 8.39
N PHE A 350 -15.69 12.46 7.41
CA PHE A 350 -14.68 11.45 7.68
C PHE A 350 -13.56 12.01 8.57
N ASN A 351 -13.00 13.17 8.20
CA ASN A 351 -11.91 13.80 8.94
C ASN A 351 -12.34 14.21 10.35
N GLU A 352 -13.56 14.72 10.53
CA GLU A 352 -14.09 15.04 11.86
C GLU A 352 -14.13 13.80 12.77
N SER A 353 -14.68 12.69 12.27
CA SER A 353 -14.75 11.42 13.01
C SER A 353 -13.36 10.83 13.27
N PHE A 354 -12.49 10.84 12.25
CA PHE A 354 -11.12 10.32 12.33
C PHE A 354 -10.27 11.11 13.35
N SER A 355 -10.31 12.44 13.28
CA SER A 355 -9.58 13.30 14.23
C SER A 355 -10.15 13.20 15.64
N ALA A 356 -11.47 13.02 15.80
CA ALA A 356 -12.08 12.83 17.11
C ALA A 356 -11.58 11.56 17.82
N TYR A 357 -11.36 10.46 17.08
CA TYR A 357 -10.79 9.23 17.64
C TYR A 357 -9.43 9.47 18.30
N TYR A 358 -8.57 10.29 17.66
CA TYR A 358 -7.23 10.63 18.15
C TYR A 358 -7.19 11.83 19.10
N ALA A 359 -8.34 12.39 19.51
CA ALA A 359 -8.36 13.53 20.41
C ALA A 359 -7.64 13.21 21.73
N GLY A 360 -6.73 14.12 22.13
CA GLY A 360 -5.92 13.96 23.34
C GLY A 360 -4.73 12.99 23.21
N THR A 361 -4.55 12.35 22.05
CA THR A 361 -3.39 11.53 21.74
C THR A 361 -2.62 12.15 20.58
N ALA A 362 -1.35 12.48 20.82
CA ALA A 362 -0.43 12.72 19.73
C ALA A 362 0.22 11.38 19.40
N PRO A 363 0.13 10.86 18.16
CA PRO A 363 -0.24 11.56 16.90
C PRO A 363 -1.39 10.88 16.11
N ALA A 364 -2.06 11.63 15.23
CA ALA A 364 -3.12 11.14 14.33
C ALA A 364 -2.58 10.94 12.89
N GLY A 365 -2.94 9.84 12.22
CA GLY A 365 -2.25 9.37 11.01
C GLY A 365 -3.04 9.44 9.68
N ARG A 366 -2.29 9.69 8.59
CA ARG A 366 -2.52 9.67 7.13
C ARG A 366 -3.70 10.42 6.47
N THR A 367 -3.38 10.93 5.27
CA THR A 367 -4.31 11.29 4.18
C THR A 367 -5.18 10.13 3.76
N ALA A 368 -6.46 10.42 3.56
CA ALA A 368 -7.37 9.54 2.86
C ALA A 368 -7.06 9.58 1.35
N GLN A 369 -6.74 8.42 0.77
CA GLN A 369 -6.66 8.28 -0.69
C GLN A 369 -8.08 8.16 -1.24
N PHE A 370 -8.42 8.90 -2.28
CA PHE A 370 -9.70 8.70 -2.91
C PHE A 370 -9.64 7.59 -3.96
N ILE A 371 -10.68 6.77 -3.98
CA ILE A 371 -10.81 5.59 -4.83
C ILE A 371 -12.26 5.46 -5.32
N GLY A 372 -12.53 4.66 -6.34
CA GLY A 372 -13.90 4.49 -6.85
C GLY A 372 -14.81 3.62 -5.96
N GLY A 373 -14.26 2.94 -4.97
CA GLY A 373 -14.97 1.97 -4.12
C GLY A 373 -14.00 1.23 -3.19
N ILE A 374 -14.46 0.50 -2.17
CA ILE A 374 -13.57 -0.32 -1.34
C ILE A 374 -14.27 -1.52 -0.73
N GLN A 375 -13.72 -2.72 -0.92
CA GLN A 375 -14.26 -4.02 -0.49
C GLN A 375 -15.66 -4.36 -1.03
N GLN A 376 -16.66 -3.50 -0.86
CA GLN A 376 -18.07 -3.71 -1.18
C GLN A 376 -18.78 -2.41 -1.57
N GLN A 377 -19.90 -2.53 -2.30
CA GLN A 377 -20.63 -1.39 -2.89
C GLN A 377 -21.14 -0.36 -1.89
N GLY A 378 -21.50 -0.80 -0.68
CA GLY A 378 -22.11 0.07 0.33
C GLY A 378 -21.11 0.89 1.15
N HIS A 379 -19.81 0.60 1.06
CA HIS A 379 -18.81 1.30 1.87
C HIS A 379 -18.49 2.67 1.28
N GLN A 380 -18.48 3.70 2.13
CA GLN A 380 -18.13 5.07 1.75
C GLN A 380 -16.65 5.36 2.01
N SER A 381 -16.03 4.60 2.89
CA SER A 381 -14.61 4.65 3.20
C SER A 381 -14.12 3.27 3.64
N GLY A 382 -12.81 3.11 3.71
CA GLY A 382 -12.19 1.97 4.37
C GLY A 382 -10.86 2.38 4.99
N ILE A 383 -10.49 1.73 6.10
CA ILE A 383 -9.22 1.98 6.78
C ILE A 383 -8.53 0.64 7.01
N SER A 384 -7.30 0.49 6.51
CA SER A 384 -6.38 -0.59 6.94
C SER A 384 -5.27 0.02 7.79
N THR A 385 -4.54 -0.81 8.53
CA THR A 385 -3.45 -0.31 9.38
C THR A 385 -2.31 -1.30 9.50
N ARG A 386 -1.12 -0.75 9.76
CA ARG A 386 0.09 -1.48 10.12
C ARG A 386 0.45 -1.11 11.56
N ALA A 387 0.63 -2.10 12.43
CA ALA A 387 1.07 -1.92 13.80
C ALA A 387 2.37 -2.70 14.05
N ILE A 388 3.24 -2.17 14.91
CA ILE A 388 4.51 -2.82 15.29
C ILE A 388 4.73 -2.63 16.79
N PHE A 389 5.08 -3.70 17.49
CA PHE A 389 5.33 -3.68 18.93
C PHE A 389 6.32 -4.77 19.36
N ALA A 390 6.92 -4.60 20.54
CA ALA A 390 7.77 -5.62 21.17
C ALA A 390 6.88 -6.64 21.91
N GLU A 391 7.31 -7.91 21.96
CA GLU A 391 6.59 -9.02 22.60
C GLU A 391 6.99 -9.28 24.06
#